data_AF-A0A828QXJ8-F1
#
_entry.id   AF-A0A828QXJ8-F1
#
_cell.length_a   1.000
_cell.length_b   1.000
_cell.length_c   1.000
_cell.angle_alpha   90.00
_cell.angle_beta   90.00
_cell.angle_gamma   90.00
#
_symmetry.space_group_name_H-M   'P 1'
#
loop_
_entity.id
_entity.type
_entity.pdbx_description
1 polymer ?
#
loop_
_entity_poly.entity_id
_entity_poly.type
_entity_poly.pdbx_seq_one_letter_code
_entity_poly.pdbx_strand_id
1 'polypeptide(L)'
;MKKFKNFSLNFLFKISKHPVLLRDLLEANVLFNEGMLIDPAKLNFKIKTLNAYFYYGILCLVILLPLLVITHYFFTLLDFHISIISAVLVTAFVFIGFDIFKLYIRKIMSKKLILKAWQNHFPCFSYEKYSKIVEEIYKQALEEEVSKNALEQYVLEKIVHYHSK
;
A
#
# COMPACT_ATOMS: atom_id res chain seq x y z
N MET A 1 15.90 12.81 -5.77
CA MET A 1 15.01 11.85 -5.04
C MET A 1 13.73 11.43 -5.79
N LYS A 2 12.96 12.32 -6.45
CA LYS A 2 11.71 11.93 -7.17
C LYS A 2 11.88 10.84 -8.25
N LYS A 3 12.99 10.88 -9.01
CA LYS A 3 13.31 9.86 -10.04
C LYS A 3 13.48 8.45 -9.46
N PHE A 4 14.21 8.30 -8.36
CA PHE A 4 14.45 7.01 -7.71
C PHE A 4 13.16 6.40 -7.13
N LYS A 5 12.32 7.24 -6.49
CA LYS A 5 11.01 6.82 -5.99
C LYS A 5 10.09 6.33 -7.12
N ASN A 6 10.04 7.04 -8.25
CA ASN A 6 9.23 6.60 -9.40
C ASN A 6 9.80 5.35 -10.07
N PHE A 7 11.12 5.22 -10.15
CA PHE A 7 11.76 4.01 -10.66
C PHE A 7 11.42 2.78 -9.80
N SER A 8 11.60 2.87 -8.48
CA SER A 8 11.24 1.80 -7.54
C SER A 8 9.77 1.41 -7.65
N LEU A 9 8.86 2.38 -7.76
CA LEU A 9 7.43 2.09 -7.89
C LEU A 9 7.07 1.45 -9.24
N ASN A 10 7.67 1.87 -10.35
CA ASN A 10 7.46 1.23 -11.66
C ASN A 10 8.12 -0.16 -11.75
N PHE A 11 9.18 -0.38 -10.98
CA PHE A 11 9.84 -1.66 -10.86
C PHE A 11 9.00 -2.65 -10.05
N LEU A 12 8.44 -2.22 -8.92
CA LEU A 12 7.65 -3.07 -8.01
C LEU A 12 6.20 -3.26 -8.45
N PHE A 13 5.63 -2.32 -9.20
CA PHE A 13 4.20 -2.32 -9.53
C PHE A 13 3.96 -2.11 -11.03
N LYS A 14 2.89 -2.73 -11.52
CA LYS A 14 2.26 -2.39 -12.80
C LYS A 14 1.00 -1.57 -12.49
N ILE A 15 1.05 -0.28 -12.77
CA ILE A 15 -0.09 0.63 -12.59
C ILE A 15 -0.81 0.73 -13.94
N SER A 16 -2.13 0.55 -13.93
CA SER A 16 -2.95 0.72 -15.13
C SER A 16 -2.99 2.19 -15.57
N LYS A 17 -3.18 2.41 -16.86
CA LYS A 17 -3.42 3.76 -17.40
C LYS A 17 -4.88 4.21 -17.21
N HIS A 18 -5.79 3.29 -16.91
CA HIS A 18 -7.20 3.60 -16.71
C HIS A 18 -7.42 4.44 -15.44
N PRO A 19 -8.32 5.44 -15.48
CA PRO A 19 -8.69 6.19 -14.30
C PRO A 19 -9.40 5.28 -13.28
N VAL A 20 -9.21 5.56 -12.00
CA VAL A 20 -9.94 4.89 -10.92
C VAL A 20 -11.36 5.44 -10.89
N LEU A 21 -12.36 4.55 -10.88
CA LEU A 21 -13.76 4.95 -10.77
C LEU A 21 -14.03 5.60 -9.42
N LEU A 22 -14.94 6.58 -9.38
CA LEU A 22 -15.26 7.28 -8.13
C LEU A 22 -15.72 6.32 -7.03
N ARG A 23 -16.62 5.39 -7.35
CA ARG A 23 -17.09 4.37 -6.39
C ARG A 23 -15.93 3.56 -5.81
N ASP A 24 -15.03 3.08 -6.67
CA ASP A 24 -13.90 2.26 -6.25
C ASP A 24 -12.90 3.08 -5.42
N LEU A 25 -12.78 4.40 -5.67
CA LEU A 25 -12.06 5.34 -4.82
C LEU A 25 -12.72 5.49 -3.43
N LEU A 26 -14.03 5.71 -3.38
CA LEU A 26 -14.77 5.89 -2.13
C LEU A 26 -14.68 4.64 -1.25
N GLU A 27 -14.91 3.47 -1.85
CA GLU A 27 -14.76 2.19 -1.17
C GLU A 27 -13.31 1.96 -0.70
N ALA A 28 -12.32 2.23 -1.57
CA ALA A 28 -10.92 2.13 -1.18
C ALA A 28 -10.55 3.11 -0.05
N ASN A 29 -11.16 4.29 0.01
CA ASN A 29 -10.93 5.27 1.06
C ASN A 29 -11.50 4.79 2.42
N VAL A 30 -12.71 4.23 2.44
CA VAL A 30 -13.30 3.61 3.64
C VAL A 30 -12.38 2.51 4.16
N LEU A 31 -12.01 1.56 3.29
CA LEU A 31 -11.13 0.45 3.65
C LEU A 31 -9.75 0.95 4.14
N PHE A 32 -9.24 2.02 3.54
CA PHE A 32 -7.96 2.63 3.97
C PHE A 32 -8.05 3.22 5.38
N ASN A 33 -9.13 3.96 5.65
CA ASN A 33 -9.35 4.64 6.92
C ASN A 33 -9.59 3.64 8.06
N GLU A 34 -10.27 2.52 7.76
CA GLU A 34 -10.49 1.41 8.68
C GLU A 34 -9.24 0.52 8.86
N GLY A 35 -8.15 0.81 8.15
CA GLY A 35 -6.90 0.06 8.25
C GLY A 35 -6.92 -1.31 7.56
N MET A 36 -7.95 -1.58 6.75
CA MET A 36 -8.10 -2.83 6.01
C MET A 36 -7.22 -2.87 4.74
N LEU A 37 -6.97 -4.09 4.25
CA LEU A 37 -6.22 -4.30 3.02
C LEU A 37 -7.10 -4.03 1.80
N ILE A 38 -6.74 -3.00 1.03
CA ILE A 38 -7.47 -2.65 -0.20
C ILE A 38 -7.09 -3.60 -1.33
N ASP A 39 -8.09 -4.09 -2.05
CA ASP A 39 -7.91 -4.89 -3.25
C ASP A 39 -7.17 -4.11 -4.35
N PRO A 40 -6.04 -4.62 -4.87
CA PRO A 40 -5.26 -3.92 -5.89
C PRO A 40 -6.05 -3.68 -7.18
N ALA A 41 -7.02 -4.55 -7.46
CA ALA A 41 -7.91 -4.43 -8.62
C ALA A 41 -8.78 -3.15 -8.56
N LYS A 42 -9.32 -2.78 -7.39
CA LYS A 42 -10.14 -1.57 -7.22
C LYS A 42 -9.37 -0.28 -7.54
N LEU A 43 -8.06 -0.28 -7.24
CA LEU A 43 -7.17 0.83 -7.55
C LEU A 43 -6.36 0.62 -8.84
N ASN A 44 -6.73 -0.38 -9.65
CA ASN A 44 -6.13 -0.69 -10.94
C ASN A 44 -4.59 -0.86 -10.92
N PHE A 45 -4.05 -1.53 -9.90
CA PHE A 45 -2.62 -1.86 -9.84
C PHE A 45 -2.37 -3.34 -9.54
N LYS A 46 -1.21 -3.81 -9.97
CA LYS A 46 -0.72 -5.18 -9.68
C LYS A 46 0.71 -5.12 -9.17
N ILE A 47 1.00 -5.90 -8.13
CA ILE A 47 2.36 -6.10 -7.65
C ILE A 47 3.08 -7.03 -8.62
N LYS A 48 4.27 -6.64 -9.08
CA LYS A 48 5.16 -7.54 -9.83
C LYS A 48 5.89 -8.40 -8.82
N THR A 49 5.33 -9.56 -8.50
CA THR A 49 5.82 -10.46 -7.44
C THR A 49 7.31 -10.80 -7.61
N LEU A 50 7.74 -11.13 -8.84
CA LEU A 50 9.15 -11.41 -9.15
C LEU A 50 10.07 -10.22 -8.84
N ASN A 51 9.68 -9.01 -9.25
CA ASN A 51 10.44 -7.79 -8.96
C ASN A 51 10.45 -7.46 -7.47
N ALA A 52 9.36 -7.74 -6.74
CA ALA A 52 9.32 -7.57 -5.30
C ALA A 52 10.30 -8.52 -4.58
N TYR A 53 10.36 -9.79 -5.01
CA TYR A 53 11.37 -10.74 -4.51
C TYR A 53 12.79 -10.27 -4.83
N PHE A 54 13.05 -9.80 -6.06
CA PHE A 54 14.38 -9.32 -6.43
C PHE A 54 14.80 -8.09 -5.61
N TYR A 55 13.89 -7.14 -5.43
CA TYR A 55 14.15 -5.93 -4.64
C TYR A 55 14.41 -6.25 -3.17
N TYR A 56 13.60 -7.11 -2.57
CA TYR A 56 13.79 -7.54 -1.19
C TYR A 56 15.04 -8.40 -1.03
N GLY A 57 15.31 -9.29 -1.98
CA GLY A 57 16.50 -10.15 -2.00
C GLY A 57 17.80 -9.34 -2.04
N ILE A 58 17.88 -8.28 -2.86
CA ILE A 58 19.03 -7.37 -2.86
C ILE A 58 19.17 -6.67 -1.50
N LEU A 59 18.05 -6.22 -0.91
CA LEU A 59 18.06 -5.59 0.41
C LEU A 59 18.55 -6.55 1.49
N CYS A 60 18.11 -7.81 1.47
CA CYS A 60 18.63 -8.85 2.36
C CYS A 60 20.11 -9.11 2.13
N LEU A 61 20.57 -9.18 0.87
CA LEU A 61 21.98 -9.43 0.57
C LEU A 61 22.87 -8.31 1.10
N VAL A 62 22.49 -7.05 0.90
CA VAL A 62 23.23 -5.88 1.40
C VAL A 62 23.31 -5.85 2.94
N ILE A 63 22.33 -6.39 3.65
CA ILE A 63 22.30 -6.40 5.12
C ILE A 63 22.97 -7.67 5.68
N LEU A 64 22.62 -8.84 5.16
CA LEU A 64 23.07 -10.14 5.66
C LEU A 64 24.50 -10.45 5.27
N LEU A 65 24.97 -10.00 4.10
CA LEU A 65 26.34 -10.31 3.66
C LEU A 65 27.40 -9.64 4.55
N PRO A 66 27.32 -8.34 4.87
CA PRO A 66 28.22 -7.73 5.86
C PRO A 66 28.09 -8.37 7.24
N LEU A 67 26.86 -8.66 7.68
CA LEU A 67 26.63 -9.31 8.96
C LEU A 67 27.29 -10.70 9.02
N LEU A 68 27.22 -11.46 7.93
CA LEU A 68 27.85 -12.77 7.81
C LEU A 68 29.37 -12.64 7.84
N VAL A 69 29.97 -11.68 7.13
CA VAL A 69 31.42 -11.46 7.14
C VAL A 69 31.93 -11.12 8.54
N ILE A 70 31.20 -10.28 9.28
CA ILE A 70 31.56 -9.90 10.66
C ILE A 70 31.39 -11.08 11.61
N THR A 71 30.29 -11.83 11.49
CA THR A 71 29.99 -12.94 12.40
C THR A 71 30.71 -14.24 12.04
N HIS A 72 31.32 -14.35 10.85
CA HIS A 72 32.00 -15.54 10.37
C HIS A 72 33.02 -16.08 11.38
N TYR A 73 33.84 -15.21 11.98
CA TYR A 73 34.83 -15.61 12.98
C TYR A 73 34.20 -16.17 14.26
N PHE A 74 33.05 -15.64 14.68
CA PHE A 74 32.30 -16.17 15.82
C PHE A 74 31.66 -17.52 15.51
N PHE A 75 31.17 -17.71 14.28
CA PHE A 75 30.58 -18.97 13.84
C PHE A 75 31.58 -20.12 13.78
N THR A 76 32.87 -19.86 13.51
CA THR A 76 33.90 -20.92 13.49
C THR A 76 34.18 -21.52 14.88
N LEU A 77 33.76 -20.85 15.95
CA LEU A 77 33.93 -21.31 17.34
C LEU A 77 32.66 -21.96 17.90
N LEU A 78 31.57 -22.01 17.13
CA LEU A 78 30.24 -22.42 17.57
C LEU A 78 29.94 -23.88 17.20
N ASP A 79 29.23 -24.60 18.07
CA ASP A 79 28.76 -25.95 17.81
C ASP A 79 27.85 -26.01 16.58
N PHE A 80 28.01 -27.07 15.78
CA PHE A 80 27.28 -27.28 14.53
C PHE A 80 25.75 -27.22 14.70
N HIS A 81 25.23 -27.77 15.80
CA HIS A 81 23.80 -27.73 16.12
C HIS A 81 23.28 -26.30 16.28
N ILE A 82 24.03 -25.43 16.95
CA ILE A 82 23.65 -24.04 17.17
C ILE A 82 23.72 -23.26 15.86
N SER A 83 24.70 -23.57 15.01
CA SER A 83 24.83 -22.98 13.68
C SER A 83 23.61 -23.29 12.79
N ILE A 84 23.15 -24.55 12.77
CA ILE A 84 21.93 -24.93 12.04
C ILE A 84 20.70 -24.19 12.57
N ILE A 85 20.50 -24.17 13.89
CA ILE A 85 19.33 -23.51 14.50
C ILE A 85 19.33 -22.02 14.17
N SER A 86 20.49 -21.36 14.24
CA SER A 86 20.65 -19.95 13.87
C SER A 86 20.29 -19.70 12.40
N ALA A 87 20.79 -20.54 11.48
CA ALA A 87 20.49 -20.42 10.06
C ALA A 87 18.99 -20.58 9.75
N VAL A 88 18.32 -21.55 10.38
CA VAL A 88 16.86 -21.75 10.24
C VAL A 88 16.10 -20.52 10.74
N LEU A 89 16.48 -19.99 11.91
CA LEU A 89 15.86 -18.83 12.53
C LEU A 89 16.03 -17.56 11.68
N VAL A 90 17.24 -17.29 11.18
CA VAL A 90 17.49 -16.17 10.26
C VAL A 90 16.67 -16.31 8.98
N THR A 91 16.62 -17.52 8.41
CA THR A 91 15.82 -17.80 7.21
C THR A 91 14.33 -17.54 7.45
N ALA A 92 13.79 -17.97 8.60
CA ALA A 92 12.41 -17.68 8.97
C ALA A 92 12.15 -16.17 9.08
N PHE A 93 13.06 -15.41 9.71
CA PHE A 93 12.93 -13.94 9.79
C PHE A 93 12.96 -13.25 8.43
N VAL A 94 13.75 -13.76 7.47
CA VAL A 94 13.76 -13.25 6.09
C VAL A 94 12.40 -13.46 5.43
N PHE A 95 11.79 -14.64 5.57
CA PHE A 95 10.46 -14.90 5.01
C PHE A 95 9.35 -14.05 5.66
N ILE A 96 9.34 -13.97 6.99
CA ILE A 96 8.40 -13.10 7.73
C ILE A 96 8.59 -11.64 7.32
N GLY A 97 9.85 -11.20 7.21
CA GLY A 97 10.19 -9.85 6.77
C GLY A 97 9.72 -9.56 5.34
N PHE A 98 9.78 -10.54 4.44
CA PHE A 98 9.26 -10.40 3.08
C PHE A 98 7.72 -10.21 3.06
N ASP A 99 7.00 -10.97 3.88
CA ASP A 99 5.54 -10.83 3.98
C ASP A 99 5.13 -9.46 4.51
N ILE A 100 5.81 -8.99 5.56
CA ILE A 100 5.63 -7.64 6.11
C ILE A 100 5.98 -6.58 5.04
N PHE A 101 7.09 -6.76 4.33
CA PHE A 101 7.49 -5.87 3.24
C PHE A 101 6.42 -5.80 2.15
N LYS A 102 5.85 -6.93 1.74
CA LYS A 102 4.78 -7.00 0.73
C LYS A 102 3.52 -6.25 1.16
N LEU A 103 3.13 -6.36 2.43
CA LEU A 103 2.02 -5.61 3.01
C LEU A 103 2.32 -4.10 3.04
N TYR A 104 3.53 -3.75 3.47
CA TYR A 104 3.97 -2.36 3.58
C TYR A 104 3.96 -1.64 2.22
N ILE A 105 4.57 -2.25 1.19
CA ILE A 105 4.58 -1.65 -0.15
C ILE A 105 3.17 -1.53 -0.74
N ARG A 106 2.28 -2.50 -0.47
CA ARG A 106 0.87 -2.44 -0.88
C ARG A 106 0.18 -1.24 -0.25
N LYS A 107 0.34 -1.03 1.06
CA LYS A 107 -0.26 0.10 1.79
C LYS A 107 0.22 1.45 1.24
N ILE A 108 1.52 1.59 0.98
CA ILE A 108 2.09 2.80 0.38
C ILE A 108 1.51 3.06 -1.00
N MET A 109 1.44 2.04 -1.85
CA MET A 109 0.92 2.19 -3.21
C MET A 109 -0.55 2.57 -3.19
N SER A 110 -1.36 1.90 -2.38
CA SER A 110 -2.78 2.21 -2.24
C SER A 110 -2.99 3.65 -1.81
N LYS A 111 -2.28 4.13 -0.77
CA LYS A 111 -2.36 5.54 -0.35
C LYS A 111 -1.99 6.51 -1.48
N LYS A 112 -0.93 6.20 -2.24
CA LYS A 112 -0.50 7.04 -3.36
C LYS A 112 -1.55 7.11 -4.47
N LEU A 113 -2.20 5.99 -4.78
CA LEU A 113 -3.24 5.93 -5.82
C LEU A 113 -4.54 6.58 -5.37
N ILE A 114 -4.94 6.40 -4.11
CA ILE A 114 -6.08 7.11 -3.51
C ILE A 114 -5.86 8.61 -3.61
N LEU A 115 -4.70 9.12 -3.18
CA LEU A 115 -4.39 10.56 -3.27
C LEU A 115 -4.43 11.07 -4.72
N LYS A 116 -3.92 10.29 -5.68
CA LYS A 116 -3.94 10.65 -7.09
C LYS A 116 -5.37 10.67 -7.65
N ALA A 117 -6.17 9.66 -7.33
CA ALA A 117 -7.56 9.58 -7.77
C ALA A 117 -8.42 10.66 -7.10
N TRP A 118 -8.14 10.97 -5.83
CA TRP A 118 -8.78 12.05 -5.11
C TRP A 118 -8.53 13.41 -5.77
N GLN A 119 -7.30 13.72 -6.17
CA GLN A 119 -7.01 14.96 -6.91
C GLN A 119 -7.76 15.07 -8.24
N ASN A 120 -8.10 13.94 -8.86
CA ASN A 120 -8.85 13.93 -10.11
C ASN A 120 -10.36 14.16 -9.88
N HIS A 121 -10.93 13.50 -8.87
CA HIS A 121 -12.37 13.56 -8.59
C HIS A 121 -12.78 14.75 -7.72
N PHE A 122 -11.90 15.17 -6.81
CA PHE A 122 -12.15 16.21 -5.81
C PHE A 122 -11.00 17.24 -5.78
N PRO A 123 -10.76 17.98 -6.89
CA PRO A 123 -9.61 18.90 -6.99
C PRO A 123 -9.63 20.03 -5.96
N CYS A 124 -10.82 20.51 -5.59
CA CYS A 124 -11.01 21.61 -4.64
C CYS A 124 -10.98 21.18 -3.17
N PHE A 125 -11.01 19.87 -2.88
CA PHE A 125 -11.12 19.35 -1.52
C PHE A 125 -9.84 18.62 -1.13
N SER A 126 -9.19 19.03 -0.04
CA SER A 126 -7.97 18.37 0.42
C SER A 126 -8.27 17.00 1.03
N TYR A 127 -7.52 15.97 0.61
CA TYR A 127 -7.70 14.60 1.13
C TYR A 127 -7.61 14.54 2.66
N GLU A 128 -6.67 15.27 3.25
CA GLU A 128 -6.40 15.21 4.70
C GLU A 128 -7.58 15.71 5.55
N LYS A 129 -8.33 16.70 5.04
CA LYS A 129 -9.49 17.26 5.74
C LYS A 129 -10.77 16.48 5.45
N TYR A 130 -10.96 16.06 4.19
CA TYR A 130 -12.25 15.54 3.73
C TYR A 130 -12.32 14.01 3.64
N SER A 131 -11.21 13.29 3.77
CA SER A 131 -11.20 11.81 3.71
C SER A 131 -12.21 11.17 4.66
N LYS A 132 -12.29 11.62 5.92
CA LYS A 132 -13.24 11.09 6.91
C LYS A 132 -14.67 11.53 6.65
N ILE A 133 -14.86 12.79 6.25
CA ILE A 133 -16.19 13.34 5.94
C ILE A 133 -16.81 12.57 4.76
N VAL A 134 -16.01 12.32 3.72
CA VAL A 134 -16.45 11.59 2.53
C VAL A 134 -16.69 10.10 2.83
N GLU A 135 -15.94 9.53 3.77
CA GLU A 135 -16.23 8.18 4.28
C GLU A 135 -17.63 8.12 4.92
N GLU A 136 -17.95 9.08 5.79
CA GLU A 136 -19.28 9.16 6.43
C GLU A 136 -20.40 9.37 5.41
N ILE A 137 -20.22 10.30 4.46
CA ILE A 137 -21.18 10.55 3.38
C ILE A 137 -21.39 9.29 2.52
N TYR A 138 -20.31 8.55 2.23
CA TYR A 138 -20.41 7.32 1.44
C TYR A 138 -21.12 6.21 2.21
N LYS A 139 -20.88 6.07 3.53
CA LYS A 139 -21.63 5.15 4.38
C LYS A 139 -23.12 5.48 4.39
N GLN A 140 -23.47 6.76 4.52
CA GLN A 140 -24.86 7.22 4.40
C GLN A 140 -25.48 6.91 3.03
N ALA A 141 -24.73 7.11 1.95
CA ALA A 141 -25.21 6.79 0.60
C ALA A 141 -25.49 5.29 0.40
N LEU A 142 -24.75 4.41 1.10
CA LEU A 142 -25.02 2.97 1.09
C LEU A 142 -26.26 2.61 1.90
N GLU A 143 -26.47 3.25 3.05
CA GLU A 143 -27.68 3.08 3.89
C GLU A 143 -28.94 3.56 3.18
N GLU A 144 -28.84 4.65 2.42
CA GLU A 144 -29.94 5.23 1.62
C GLU A 144 -30.12 4.52 0.25
N GLU A 145 -29.39 3.44 -0.01
CA GLU A 145 -29.40 2.67 -1.27
C GLU A 145 -29.28 3.54 -2.54
N VAL A 146 -28.45 4.60 -2.47
CA VAL A 146 -28.29 5.55 -3.57
C VAL A 146 -27.78 4.84 -4.82
N SER A 147 -28.48 5.03 -5.94
CA SER A 147 -28.11 4.42 -7.21
C SER A 147 -26.68 4.81 -7.63
N LYS A 148 -25.97 3.89 -8.28
CA LYS A 148 -24.58 4.10 -8.74
C LYS A 148 -24.41 5.34 -9.62
N ASN A 149 -25.44 5.70 -10.38
CA ASN A 149 -25.43 6.86 -11.28
C ASN A 149 -25.62 8.18 -10.52
N ALA A 150 -26.33 8.17 -9.39
CA ALA A 150 -26.57 9.35 -8.56
C ALA A 150 -25.50 9.56 -7.47
N LEU A 151 -24.67 8.54 -7.21
CA LEU A 151 -23.66 8.55 -6.14
C LEU A 151 -22.69 9.73 -6.24
N GLU A 152 -22.24 10.08 -7.44
CA GLU A 152 -21.30 11.19 -7.64
C GLU A 152 -21.92 12.53 -7.25
N GLN A 153 -23.14 12.79 -7.74
CA GLN A 153 -23.87 14.00 -7.42
C GLN A 153 -24.20 14.08 -5.93
N TYR A 154 -24.68 12.98 -5.33
CA TYR A 154 -25.00 12.89 -3.91
C TYR A 154 -23.79 13.25 -3.04
N VAL A 155 -22.63 12.64 -3.33
CA VAL A 155 -21.41 12.88 -2.56
C VAL A 155 -20.95 14.33 -2.69
N LEU A 156 -20.97 14.89 -3.91
CA LEU A 156 -20.57 16.29 -4.13
C LEU A 156 -21.49 17.29 -3.41
N GLU A 157 -22.81 17.12 -3.51
CA GLU A 157 -23.79 17.99 -2.85
C GLU A 157 -23.60 17.99 -1.32
N LYS A 158 -23.42 16.81 -0.73
CA LYS A 158 -23.19 16.67 0.72
C LYS A 158 -21.84 17.27 1.13
N ILE A 159 -20.77 17.05 0.36
CA ILE A 159 -19.46 17.67 0.65
C ILE A 159 -19.55 19.19 0.64
N VAL A 160 -20.23 19.79 -0.34
CA VAL A 160 -20.40 21.25 -0.43
C VAL A 160 -21.23 21.79 0.74
N HIS A 161 -22.31 21.09 1.10
CA HIS A 161 -23.11 21.45 2.27
C HIS A 161 -22.28 21.43 3.57
N TYR A 162 -21.43 20.41 3.76
CA TYR A 162 -20.51 20.35 4.90
C TYR A 162 -19.40 21.42 4.84
N HIS A 163 -18.99 21.87 3.65
CA HIS A 163 -17.99 22.92 3.49
C HIS A 163 -18.54 24.32 3.80
N SER A 164 -19.81 24.56 3.51
CA SER A 164 -20.50 25.86 3.70
C SER A 164 -20.94 26.11 5.15
N LYS A 165 -20.79 25.12 6.05
CA LYS A 165 -21.17 25.19 7.45
C LYS A 165 -19.95 25.35 8.34
#